data_AF-A0A7C0U5R5-F1
#
_entry.id   AF-A0A7C0U5R5-F1
#
_cell.length_a   1.000
_cell.length_b   1.000
_cell.length_c   1.000
_cell.angle_alpha   90.00
_cell.angle_beta   90.00
_cell.angle_gamma   90.00
#
_symmetry.space_group_name_H-M   'P 1'
#
loop_
_entity.id
_entity.type
_entity.pdbx_description
1 polymer ?
#
loop_
_entity_poly.entity_id
_entity_poly.type
_entity_poly.pdbx_seq_one_letter_code
_entity_poly.pdbx_strand_id
1 'polypeptide(L)'
;YAQLVEKYPIVSIEDGLAENDWKGWRYMTETLGGKIQLVGDDIFVTNTKIIKKGIESHVANAVLIKLNQIGTLTETLEAIELATKARYKVVISHRSGETEDTTIADLAVAVNAGQIKTGSACRTDRICKYNQLLRIEEELGETALFMGKEGFKR
;
A
#
# COMPACT_ATOMS: atom_id res chain seq x y z
N TYR A 1 8.38 -13.20 -13.03
CA TYR A 1 7.10 -12.47 -12.87
C TYR A 1 6.38 -12.19 -14.18
N ALA A 2 7.03 -11.72 -15.25
CA ALA A 2 6.35 -11.38 -16.52
C ALA A 2 5.41 -12.48 -17.05
N GLN A 3 5.88 -13.73 -17.10
CA GLN A 3 5.07 -14.88 -17.54
C GLN A 3 3.83 -15.12 -16.64
N LEU A 4 3.92 -14.85 -15.33
CA LEU A 4 2.77 -14.97 -14.42
C LEU A 4 1.75 -13.87 -14.68
N VAL A 5 2.22 -12.64 -14.91
CA VAL A 5 1.37 -11.47 -15.21
C VAL A 5 0.68 -11.62 -16.57
N GLU A 6 1.32 -12.27 -17.53
CA GLU A 6 0.71 -12.59 -18.82
C GLU A 6 -0.33 -13.72 -18.71
N LYS A 7 -0.06 -14.72 -17.87
CA LYS A 7 -0.93 -15.89 -17.71
C LYS A 7 -2.13 -15.66 -16.80
N TYR A 8 -2.00 -14.80 -15.80
CA TYR A 8 -3.00 -14.60 -14.76
C TYR A 8 -3.34 -13.11 -14.59
N PRO A 9 -4.56 -12.75 -14.15
CA PRO A 9 -4.98 -11.36 -13.97
C PRO A 9 -4.39 -10.75 -12.68
N ILE A 10 -3.07 -10.79 -12.54
CA ILE A 10 -2.34 -10.23 -11.41
C ILE A 10 -2.32 -8.71 -11.57
N VAL A 11 -2.89 -8.00 -10.60
CA VAL A 11 -2.95 -6.52 -10.61
C VAL A 11 -1.85 -5.87 -9.77
N SER A 12 -1.28 -6.61 -8.82
CA SER A 12 -0.26 -6.12 -7.88
C SER A 12 0.72 -7.24 -7.49
N ILE A 13 1.99 -6.90 -7.40
CA ILE A 13 3.04 -7.73 -6.79
C ILE A 13 3.72 -6.88 -5.71
N GLU A 14 3.87 -7.45 -4.52
CA GLU A 14 4.61 -6.87 -3.41
C GLU A 14 5.92 -7.64 -3.22
N ASP A 15 7.01 -6.94 -2.92
CA ASP A 15 8.33 -7.51 -2.62
C ASP A 15 8.75 -8.65 -3.54
N GLY A 16 8.63 -8.42 -4.85
CA GLY A 16 9.03 -9.40 -5.86
C GLY A 16 10.52 -9.74 -5.84
N LEU A 17 11.35 -8.86 -5.28
CA LEU A 17 12.80 -8.97 -5.17
C LEU A 17 13.25 -8.55 -3.77
N ALA A 18 14.47 -8.94 -3.37
CA ALA A 18 15.03 -8.64 -2.06
C ALA A 18 15.16 -7.13 -1.79
N GLU A 19 15.07 -6.74 -0.52
CA GLU A 19 15.13 -5.34 -0.03
C GLU A 19 16.40 -4.56 -0.45
N ASN A 20 17.50 -5.27 -0.71
CA ASN A 20 18.78 -4.69 -1.10
C ASN A 20 19.06 -4.75 -2.63
N ASP A 21 18.21 -5.40 -3.43
CA ASP A 21 18.39 -5.53 -4.89
C ASP A 21 17.79 -4.36 -5.67
N TRP A 22 18.32 -3.15 -5.44
CA TRP A 22 17.83 -1.93 -6.08
C TRP A 22 17.94 -1.96 -7.61
N LYS A 23 18.93 -2.69 -8.16
CA LYS A 23 19.11 -2.85 -9.60
C LYS A 23 18.02 -3.74 -10.19
N GLY A 24 17.74 -4.88 -9.56
CA GLY A 24 16.66 -5.77 -9.96
C GLY A 24 15.30 -5.10 -9.86
N TRP A 25 15.05 -4.35 -8.77
CA TRP A 25 13.81 -3.59 -8.59
C TRP A 25 13.56 -2.56 -9.70
N ARG A 26 14.59 -1.82 -10.08
CA ARG A 26 14.51 -0.90 -11.22
C ARG A 26 14.19 -1.64 -12.51
N TYR A 27 14.89 -2.73 -12.80
CA TYR A 27 14.62 -3.57 -13.98
C TYR A 27 13.18 -4.14 -13.99
N MET A 28 12.68 -4.59 -12.83
CA MET A 28 11.30 -5.05 -12.67
C MET A 28 10.30 -3.92 -12.92
N THR A 29 10.62 -2.69 -12.48
CA THR A 29 9.78 -1.51 -12.69
C THR A 29 9.75 -1.09 -14.15
N GLU A 30 10.89 -1.09 -14.84
CA GLU A 30 10.99 -0.84 -16.28
C GLU A 30 10.20 -1.89 -17.08
N THR A 31 10.25 -3.16 -16.66
CA THR A 31 9.61 -4.27 -17.37
C THR A 31 8.11 -4.38 -17.13
N LEU A 32 7.65 -4.19 -15.88
CA LEU A 32 6.28 -4.51 -15.44
C LEU A 32 5.50 -3.32 -14.89
N GLY A 33 6.15 -2.22 -14.52
CA GLY A 33 5.51 -1.11 -13.84
C GLY A 33 4.40 -0.45 -14.65
N GLY A 34 4.50 -0.48 -15.99
CA GLY A 34 3.44 0.01 -16.89
C GLY A 34 2.20 -0.89 -16.98
N LYS A 35 2.24 -2.10 -16.43
CA LYS A 35 1.16 -3.10 -16.53
C LYS A 35 0.49 -3.38 -15.19
N ILE A 36 1.27 -3.42 -14.11
CA ILE A 36 0.81 -3.81 -12.78
C ILE A 36 1.37 -2.90 -11.70
N GLN A 37 0.72 -2.93 -10.53
CA GLN A 37 1.24 -2.33 -9.31
C GLN A 37 2.44 -3.15 -8.79
N LEU A 38 3.49 -2.45 -8.37
CA LEU A 38 4.71 -2.97 -7.77
C LEU A 38 4.86 -2.27 -6.42
N VAL A 39 4.59 -2.99 -5.34
CA VAL A 39 4.55 -2.47 -3.98
C VAL A 39 5.87 -2.78 -3.29
N GLY A 40 6.58 -1.76 -2.84
CA GLY A 40 7.71 -1.93 -1.93
C GLY A 40 7.26 -1.92 -0.48
N ASP A 41 7.55 -2.99 0.25
CA ASP A 41 7.37 -3.11 1.70
C ASP A 41 8.73 -3.08 2.40
N ASP A 42 9.50 -4.17 2.34
CA ASP A 42 10.81 -4.26 3.02
C ASP A 42 11.88 -3.36 2.36
N ILE A 43 11.76 -3.07 1.06
CA ILE A 43 12.68 -2.12 0.39
C ILE A 43 12.48 -0.67 0.87
N PHE A 44 11.29 -0.32 1.39
CA PHE A 44 10.97 1.07 1.78
C PHE A 44 10.78 1.26 3.28
N VAL A 45 10.34 0.23 4.01
CA VAL A 45 10.12 0.23 5.48
C VAL A 45 9.39 1.48 6.00
N THR A 46 8.44 2.01 5.23
CA THR A 46 7.71 3.25 5.56
C THR A 46 8.64 4.47 5.82
N ASN A 47 9.90 4.43 5.39
CA ASN A 47 10.88 5.48 5.66
C ASN A 47 10.94 6.50 4.54
N THR A 48 10.63 7.77 4.85
CA THR A 48 10.57 8.88 3.88
C THR A 48 11.85 9.04 3.06
N LYS A 49 13.04 8.86 3.66
CA LYS A 49 14.32 8.99 2.95
C LYS A 49 14.52 7.87 1.94
N ILE A 50 14.13 6.65 2.29
CA ILE A 50 14.26 5.48 1.41
C ILE A 50 13.21 5.51 0.29
N ILE A 51 11.97 5.89 0.62
CA ILE A 51 10.90 6.12 -0.36
C ILE A 51 11.33 7.19 -1.37
N LYS A 52 11.87 8.32 -0.90
CA LYS A 52 12.38 9.39 -1.77
C LYS A 52 13.46 8.87 -2.73
N LYS A 53 14.43 8.11 -2.22
CA LYS A 53 15.46 7.46 -3.06
C LYS A 53 14.84 6.51 -4.09
N GLY A 54 13.81 5.75 -3.71
CA GLY A 54 13.04 4.87 -4.60
C GLY A 54 12.40 5.63 -5.75
N ILE A 55 11.72 6.72 -5.43
CA ILE A 55 11.09 7.63 -6.41
C ILE A 55 12.13 8.18 -7.39
N GLU A 56 13.24 8.73 -6.88
CA GLU A 56 14.33 9.30 -7.69
C GLU A 56 15.02 8.24 -8.56
N SER A 57 15.04 6.98 -8.13
CA SER A 57 15.67 5.86 -8.84
C SER A 57 14.71 5.07 -9.72
N HIS A 58 13.45 5.49 -9.84
CA HIS A 58 12.38 4.77 -10.56
C HIS A 58 12.20 3.32 -10.09
N VAL A 59 12.19 3.10 -8.78
CA VAL A 59 11.99 1.79 -8.14
C VAL A 59 10.56 1.67 -7.62
N ALA A 60 9.85 0.63 -8.06
CA ALA A 60 8.47 0.35 -7.71
C ALA A 60 7.50 1.45 -8.23
N ASN A 61 6.21 1.33 -7.91
CA ASN A 61 5.21 2.36 -8.19
C ASN A 61 4.13 2.46 -7.09
N ALA A 62 4.33 1.76 -5.98
CA ALA A 62 3.49 1.77 -4.79
C ALA A 62 4.32 1.49 -3.53
N VAL A 63 3.82 1.94 -2.39
CA VAL A 63 4.45 1.75 -1.08
C VAL A 63 3.46 1.09 -0.13
N LEU A 64 3.92 0.05 0.58
CA LEU A 64 3.18 -0.52 1.72
C LEU A 64 3.50 0.31 2.97
N ILE A 65 2.48 0.89 3.59
CA ILE A 65 2.63 1.75 4.77
C ILE A 65 2.27 0.97 6.03
N LYS A 66 3.23 0.87 6.95
CA LYS A 66 3.08 0.25 8.27
C LYS A 66 3.51 1.25 9.34
N LEU A 67 2.57 1.72 10.14
CA LEU A 67 2.80 2.78 11.13
C LEU A 67 3.99 2.47 12.05
N ASN A 68 4.08 1.23 12.54
CA ASN A 68 5.11 0.84 13.48
C ASN A 68 6.49 0.58 12.85
N GLN A 69 6.66 0.69 11.52
CA GLN A 69 7.99 0.71 10.91
C GLN A 69 8.66 2.09 11.05
N ILE A 70 7.88 3.18 11.07
CA ILE A 70 8.41 4.54 11.20
C ILE A 70 8.23 5.11 12.61
N GLY A 71 7.19 4.68 13.33
CA GLY A 71 7.03 4.87 14.77
C GLY A 71 6.05 5.97 15.19
N THR A 72 5.77 6.97 14.35
CA THR A 72 4.81 8.04 14.66
C THR A 72 3.76 8.23 13.57
N LEU A 73 2.60 8.78 13.96
CA LEU A 73 1.53 9.12 13.02
C LEU A 73 1.97 10.24 12.06
N THR A 74 2.68 11.25 12.55
CA THR A 74 3.17 12.37 11.72
C THR A 74 4.11 11.86 10.62
N GLU A 75 5.10 11.05 10.96
CA GLU A 75 6.03 10.51 9.94
C GLU A 75 5.33 9.54 8.98
N THR A 76 4.30 8.84 9.45
CA THR A 76 3.44 8.02 8.57
C THR A 76 2.71 8.89 7.55
N LEU A 77 2.11 10.02 7.97
CA LEU A 77 1.44 10.96 7.08
C LEU A 77 2.42 11.61 6.10
N GLU A 78 3.64 11.95 6.53
CA GLU A 78 4.70 12.46 5.66
C GLU A 78 5.10 11.44 4.57
N ALA A 79 5.22 10.16 4.93
CA ALA A 79 5.50 9.09 3.97
C ALA A 79 4.37 8.92 2.94
N ILE A 80 3.12 8.95 3.40
CA ILE A 80 1.92 8.88 2.55
C ILE A 80 1.89 10.09 1.59
N GLU A 81 2.09 11.30 2.10
CA GLU A 81 2.06 12.53 1.30
C GLU A 81 3.17 12.53 0.24
N LEU A 82 4.39 12.14 0.62
CA LEU A 82 5.53 12.01 -0.29
C LEU A 82 5.22 11.03 -1.44
N ALA A 83 4.74 9.84 -1.12
CA ALA A 83 4.37 8.83 -2.11
C ALA A 83 3.25 9.34 -3.04
N THR A 84 2.21 9.95 -2.47
CA THR A 84 1.06 10.47 -3.21
C THR A 84 1.45 11.58 -4.18
N LYS A 85 2.26 12.56 -3.73
CA LYS A 85 2.80 13.64 -4.59
C LYS A 85 3.65 13.11 -5.74
N ALA A 86 4.35 12.00 -5.51
CA ALA A 86 5.13 11.31 -6.55
C ALA A 86 4.29 10.38 -7.44
N ARG A 87 2.96 10.33 -7.26
CA ARG A 87 2.02 9.42 -7.94
C ARG A 87 2.30 7.94 -7.68
N TYR A 88 2.92 7.61 -6.56
CA TYR A 88 2.94 6.25 -6.05
C TYR A 88 1.59 5.92 -5.42
N LYS A 89 1.14 4.68 -5.57
CA LYS A 89 0.00 4.19 -4.79
C LYS A 89 0.41 3.95 -3.34
N VAL A 90 -0.52 4.21 -2.45
CA VAL A 90 -0.34 4.00 -1.01
C VAL A 90 -1.24 2.85 -0.60
N VAL A 91 -0.66 1.85 0.04
CA VAL A 91 -1.39 0.70 0.58
C VAL A 91 -1.20 0.69 2.09
N ILE A 92 -2.24 1.07 2.84
CA ILE A 92 -2.18 1.01 4.32
C ILE A 92 -2.23 -0.45 4.74
N SER A 93 -1.31 -0.89 5.61
CA SER A 93 -1.16 -2.31 5.96
C SER A 93 -1.17 -2.57 7.45
N HIS A 94 -1.70 -3.74 7.81
CA HIS A 94 -1.54 -4.34 9.13
C HIS A 94 -0.11 -4.84 9.38
N ARG A 95 0.11 -5.43 10.57
CA ARG A 95 1.21 -6.36 10.85
C ARG A 95 0.75 -7.81 11.00
N SER A 96 1.69 -8.76 10.99
CA SER A 96 1.38 -10.18 11.15
C SER A 96 0.81 -10.49 12.55
N GLY A 97 1.32 -9.84 13.60
CA GLY A 97 0.67 -9.78 14.91
C GLY A 97 -0.16 -8.50 15.01
N GLU A 98 -1.48 -8.63 15.01
CA GLU A 98 -2.43 -7.51 15.16
C GLU A 98 -3.20 -7.60 16.47
N THR A 99 -3.79 -6.47 16.84
CA THR A 99 -4.69 -6.34 17.98
C THR A 99 -6.12 -6.04 17.51
N GLU A 100 -7.01 -5.75 18.45
CA GLU A 100 -8.35 -5.23 18.20
C GLU A 100 -8.36 -3.79 17.66
N ASP A 101 -7.24 -3.05 17.74
CA ASP A 101 -7.11 -1.67 17.27
C ASP A 101 -7.49 -1.55 15.79
N THR A 102 -8.26 -0.53 15.42
CA THR A 102 -8.74 -0.34 14.05
C THR A 102 -8.17 0.91 13.38
N THR A 103 -7.15 1.56 13.95
CA THR A 103 -6.60 2.85 13.49
C THR A 103 -6.30 2.87 12.00
N ILE A 104 -5.83 1.76 11.43
CA ILE A 104 -5.49 1.67 10.00
C ILE A 104 -6.70 1.77 9.06
N ALA A 105 -7.92 1.45 9.54
CA ALA A 105 -9.15 1.63 8.78
C ALA A 105 -9.47 3.12 8.62
N ASP A 106 -9.51 3.86 9.74
CA ASP A 106 -9.74 5.30 9.76
C ASP A 106 -8.65 6.05 9.00
N LEU A 107 -7.37 5.66 9.16
CA LEU A 107 -6.25 6.25 8.42
C LEU A 107 -6.39 6.06 6.90
N ALA A 108 -6.77 4.86 6.44
CA ALA A 108 -6.90 4.58 5.01
C ALA A 108 -7.96 5.46 4.34
N VAL A 109 -9.05 5.75 5.04
CA VAL A 109 -10.10 6.66 4.56
C VAL A 109 -9.66 8.12 4.69
N ALA A 110 -9.09 8.52 5.83
CA ALA A 110 -8.65 9.89 6.08
C ALA A 110 -7.66 10.42 5.04
N VAL A 111 -6.77 9.56 4.53
CA VAL A 111 -5.79 9.93 3.49
C VAL A 111 -6.23 9.58 2.07
N ASN A 112 -7.47 9.08 1.89
CA ASN A 112 -7.98 8.58 0.62
C ASN A 112 -7.00 7.63 -0.10
N ALA A 113 -6.39 6.70 0.65
CA ALA A 113 -5.34 5.81 0.12
C ALA A 113 -5.85 4.94 -1.05
N GLY A 114 -7.15 4.62 -1.05
CA GLY A 114 -7.80 3.78 -2.04
C GLY A 114 -7.50 2.28 -1.92
N GLN A 115 -6.52 1.89 -1.09
CA GLN A 115 -6.12 0.51 -0.86
C GLN A 115 -5.74 0.26 0.61
N ILE A 116 -6.16 -0.89 1.13
CA ILE A 116 -5.79 -1.39 2.45
C ILE A 116 -5.46 -2.89 2.39
N LYS A 117 -4.41 -3.32 3.09
CA LYS A 117 -4.01 -4.71 3.26
C LYS A 117 -4.17 -5.12 4.73
N THR A 118 -5.38 -5.53 5.09
CA THR A 118 -5.71 -5.90 6.49
C THR A 118 -5.97 -7.40 6.71
N GLY A 119 -5.64 -8.25 5.74
CA GLY A 119 -5.60 -9.71 5.92
C GLY A 119 -6.79 -10.45 5.33
N SER A 120 -7.00 -11.69 5.76
CA SER A 120 -8.16 -12.48 5.31
C SER A 120 -9.43 -12.06 6.04
N ALA A 121 -10.59 -12.45 5.51
CA ALA A 121 -11.89 -12.34 6.17
C ALA A 121 -12.07 -13.41 7.26
N CYS A 122 -11.07 -13.58 8.11
CA CYS A 122 -11.09 -14.45 9.28
C CYS A 122 -10.21 -13.86 10.39
N ARG A 123 -10.44 -14.32 11.63
CA ARG A 123 -9.82 -13.82 12.87
C ARG A 123 -10.21 -12.38 13.20
N THR A 124 -10.53 -12.13 14.47
CA THR A 124 -10.99 -10.82 14.92
C THR A 124 -9.95 -9.72 14.71
N ASP A 125 -8.67 -10.03 14.82
CA ASP A 125 -7.54 -9.11 14.59
C ASP A 125 -7.50 -8.53 13.16
N ARG A 126 -8.23 -9.15 12.21
CA ARG A 126 -8.46 -8.64 10.84
C ARG A 126 -9.87 -8.09 10.65
N ILE A 127 -10.87 -8.87 11.08
CA ILE A 127 -12.28 -8.54 10.92
C ILE A 127 -12.65 -7.22 11.60
N CYS A 128 -12.05 -6.86 12.73
CA CYS A 128 -12.35 -5.59 13.38
C CYS A 128 -12.07 -4.38 12.47
N LYS A 129 -11.03 -4.42 11.63
CA LYS A 129 -10.73 -3.37 10.64
C LYS A 129 -11.77 -3.32 9.53
N TYR A 130 -12.21 -4.48 9.02
CA TYR A 130 -13.30 -4.53 8.04
C TYR A 130 -14.61 -3.99 8.61
N ASN A 131 -14.95 -4.37 9.84
CA ASN A 131 -16.13 -3.85 10.53
C ASN A 131 -16.05 -2.33 10.70
N GLN A 132 -14.85 -1.79 10.99
CA GLN A 132 -14.67 -0.35 11.06
C GLN A 132 -14.84 0.33 9.70
N LEU A 133 -14.32 -0.25 8.61
CA LEU A 133 -14.56 0.29 7.26
C LEU A 133 -16.05 0.29 6.89
N LEU A 134 -16.81 -0.74 7.27
CA LEU A 134 -18.26 -0.78 7.06
C LEU A 134 -18.97 0.32 7.85
N ARG A 135 -18.55 0.60 9.09
CA ARG A 135 -19.10 1.72 9.88
C ARG A 135 -18.77 3.07 9.26
N ILE A 136 -17.54 3.26 8.80
CA ILE A 136 -17.12 4.51 8.13
C ILE A 136 -17.92 4.71 6.83
N GLU A 137 -18.13 3.66 6.04
CA GLU A 137 -18.97 3.71 4.83
C GLU A 137 -20.43 4.07 5.17
N GLU A 138 -21.01 3.44 6.20
CA GLU A 138 -22.35 3.76 6.69
C GLU A 138 -22.46 5.22 7.17
N GLU A 139 -21.45 5.71 7.91
CA GLU A 139 -21.40 7.09 8.43
C GLU A 139 -21.28 8.14 7.32
N LEU A 140 -20.47 7.87 6.29
CA LEU A 140 -20.31 8.75 5.13
C LEU A 140 -21.57 8.77 4.23
N GLY A 141 -22.37 7.70 4.24
CA GLY A 141 -23.62 7.60 3.48
C GLY A 141 -23.41 7.91 1.99
N GLU A 142 -24.17 8.86 1.45
CA GLU A 142 -24.12 9.25 0.04
C GLU A 142 -22.78 9.88 -0.40
N THR A 143 -21.93 10.28 0.56
CA THR A 143 -20.61 10.85 0.25
C THR A 143 -19.50 9.80 0.15
N ALA A 144 -19.79 8.54 0.47
CA ALA A 144 -18.83 7.45 0.37
C ALA A 144 -18.49 7.13 -1.10
N LEU A 145 -17.20 6.89 -1.38
CA LEU A 145 -16.71 6.50 -2.71
C LEU A 145 -15.77 5.29 -2.61
N PHE A 146 -16.18 4.19 -3.23
CA PHE A 146 -15.34 3.00 -3.39
C PHE A 146 -14.62 3.03 -4.76
N MET A 147 -13.30 3.17 -4.76
CA MET A 147 -12.51 3.32 -5.99
C MET A 147 -12.48 2.05 -6.86
N GLY A 148 -12.65 0.86 -6.27
CA GLY A 148 -12.58 -0.42 -7.00
C GLY A 148 -11.35 -0.50 -7.92
N LYS A 149 -11.57 -0.71 -9.23
CA LYS A 149 -10.49 -0.80 -10.22
C LYS A 149 -9.71 0.50 -10.42
N GLU A 150 -10.31 1.66 -10.17
CA GLU A 150 -9.64 2.96 -10.29
C GLU A 150 -8.49 3.10 -9.28
N GLY A 151 -8.58 2.40 -8.14
CA GLY A 151 -7.52 2.36 -7.13
C GLY A 151 -6.18 1.86 -7.67
N PHE A 152 -6.19 1.06 -8.74
CA PHE A 152 -5.01 0.48 -9.39
C PHE A 152 -4.57 1.20 -10.66
N LYS A 153 -5.34 2.18 -11.17
CA LYS A 153 -4.94 2.92 -12.39
C LYS A 153 -3.82 3.91 -12.08
N ARG A 154 -2.86 4.03 -13.00
CA ARG A 154 -1.77 5.01 -12.94
C ARG A 154 -2.25 6.42 -13.23
#